data_AF-A0A101DCD6-F1
#
_entry.id   AF-A0A101DCD6-F1
#
_cell.length_a   1.000
_cell.length_b   1.000
_cell.length_c   1.000
_cell.angle_alpha   90.00
_cell.angle_beta   90.00
_cell.angle_gamma   90.00
#
_symmetry.space_group_name_H-M   'P 1'
#
loop_
_entity.id
_entity.type
_entity.pdbx_description
1 polymer ?
#
loop_
_entity_poly.entity_id
_entity_poly.type
_entity_poly.pdbx_seq_one_letter_code
_entity_poly.pdbx_strand_id
1 'polypeptide(L)'
;MVVGVDNDQGAVFRAGDWWVKDNTNAAKNSMEKNWDPDVDDFGVVDNTNAVNQILRNYEAVFYSGHGNKEGGGYGKGECIVVKGTGKHPELWYCYHHAVYGLRTRLFVIQACYAANENPNSLANVLARKGVECVIGASGSIHDYDAFGLPTCRTWADVFWDHVTGNSDANYQKRTAHEARIEANSAAWFCDLDREVGNCNMYI
;
A
#
# COMPACT_ATOMS: atom_id res chain seq x y z
N MET A 1 -19.79 20.31 5.26
CA MET A 1 -18.38 20.38 5.70
C MET A 1 -17.93 18.93 5.70
N VAL A 2 -17.12 18.52 4.72
CA VAL A 2 -16.60 17.16 4.65
C VAL A 2 -15.62 17.02 5.81
N VAL A 3 -15.93 16.12 6.75
CA VAL A 3 -15.03 15.82 7.86
C VAL A 3 -13.86 15.11 7.22
N GLY A 4 -12.73 15.81 7.11
CA GLY A 4 -11.45 15.16 6.84
C GLY A 4 -11.22 14.12 7.94
N VAL A 5 -10.67 13.00 7.53
CA VAL A 5 -10.25 11.88 8.37
C VAL A 5 -9.51 12.39 9.59
N ASP A 6 -9.81 11.83 10.77
CA ASP A 6 -9.11 12.19 12.02
C ASP A 6 -7.61 11.96 11.84
N ASN A 7 -6.80 12.88 12.38
CA ASN A 7 -5.38 12.98 12.07
C ASN A 7 -4.59 11.68 12.38
N ASP A 8 -5.00 10.87 13.35
CA ASP A 8 -4.24 9.72 13.91
C ASP A 8 -4.37 8.40 13.11
N GLN A 9 -4.62 8.47 11.80
CA GLN A 9 -5.16 7.31 11.05
C GLN A 9 -4.28 6.79 9.91
N GLY A 10 -3.01 7.19 9.88
CA GLY A 10 -2.02 6.66 8.94
C GLY A 10 -1.13 5.56 9.51
N ALA A 11 -0.86 4.53 8.71
CA ALA A 11 0.14 3.51 9.04
C ALA A 11 0.96 3.07 7.84
N VAL A 12 2.23 2.76 8.07
CA VAL A 12 3.12 2.14 7.08
C VAL A 12 3.74 0.86 7.64
N PHE A 13 3.90 -0.15 6.78
CA PHE A 13 4.68 -1.34 7.10
C PHE A 13 5.30 -1.95 5.85
N ARG A 14 6.29 -2.84 6.01
CA ARG A 14 7.03 -3.40 4.88
C ARG A 14 7.45 -4.84 5.07
N ALA A 15 7.83 -5.46 3.96
CA ALA A 15 8.60 -6.69 3.98
C ALA A 15 10.00 -6.47 4.62
N GLY A 16 10.66 -7.58 4.96
CA GLY A 16 12.02 -7.59 5.52
C GLY A 16 13.14 -7.11 4.58
N ASP A 17 12.78 -6.61 3.40
CA ASP A 17 13.71 -6.15 2.38
C ASP A 17 14.21 -4.73 2.65
N TRP A 18 15.48 -4.47 2.35
CA TRP A 18 16.03 -3.11 2.46
C TRP A 18 15.64 -2.25 1.26
N TRP A 19 15.41 -2.86 0.08
CA TRP A 19 14.98 -2.18 -1.15
C TRP A 19 13.58 -1.56 -1.06
N VAL A 20 12.79 -1.91 -0.04
CA VAL A 20 11.42 -1.38 0.11
C VAL A 20 11.30 -0.38 1.26
N LYS A 21 12.41 -0.12 1.96
CA LYS A 21 12.44 0.76 3.13
C LYS A 21 12.31 2.24 2.74
N ASP A 22 12.96 2.64 1.66
CA ASP A 22 12.88 3.98 1.10
C ASP A 22 11.46 4.32 0.63
N ASN A 23 10.75 3.36 0.03
CA ASN A 23 9.34 3.49 -0.34
C ASN A 23 8.46 3.81 0.87
N THR A 24 8.59 3.04 1.96
CA THR A 24 7.84 3.32 3.20
C THR A 24 8.23 4.63 3.86
N ASN A 25 9.51 5.03 3.76
CA ASN A 25 9.94 6.33 4.28
C ASN A 25 9.35 7.49 3.47
N ALA A 26 9.26 7.37 2.15
CA ALA A 26 8.62 8.38 1.31
C ALA A 26 7.14 8.52 1.66
N ALA A 27 6.40 7.40 1.69
CA ALA A 27 5.01 7.41 2.12
C ALA A 27 4.83 8.06 3.50
N LYS A 28 5.62 7.64 4.49
CA LYS A 28 5.60 8.20 5.84
C LYS A 28 5.78 9.72 5.85
N ASN A 29 6.84 10.21 5.22
CA ASN A 29 7.15 11.64 5.20
C ASN A 29 6.06 12.47 4.51
N SER A 30 5.43 11.94 3.46
CA SER A 30 4.32 12.59 2.76
C SER A 30 3.05 12.62 3.60
N MET A 31 2.77 11.53 4.34
CA MET A 31 1.63 11.39 5.24
C MET A 31 1.77 12.32 6.47
N GLU A 32 2.93 12.37 7.14
CA GLU A 32 3.17 13.19 8.35
C GLU A 32 3.01 14.70 8.13
N LYS A 33 3.18 15.20 6.89
CA LYS A 33 3.08 16.65 6.61
C LYS A 33 1.67 17.20 6.82
N ASN A 34 0.64 16.35 6.75
CA ASN A 34 -0.77 16.75 6.77
C ASN A 34 -1.68 15.87 7.64
N TRP A 35 -1.20 14.71 8.08
CA TRP A 35 -1.87 13.88 9.07
C TRP A 35 -1.25 14.10 10.44
N ASP A 36 -1.60 13.26 11.41
CA ASP A 36 -0.89 13.19 12.68
C ASP A 36 0.62 13.14 12.39
N PRO A 37 1.41 14.03 13.01
CA PRO A 37 2.86 14.00 12.89
C PRO A 37 3.48 12.65 13.29
N ASP A 38 2.73 11.80 14.01
CA ASP A 38 3.12 10.45 14.40
C ASP A 38 2.49 9.38 13.48
N VAL A 39 2.81 9.39 12.17
CA VAL A 39 2.45 8.25 11.29
C VAL A 39 3.14 6.99 11.79
N ASP A 40 2.33 5.98 12.13
CA ASP A 40 2.82 4.75 12.74
C ASP A 40 3.60 3.89 11.73
N ASP A 41 4.92 3.81 11.92
CA ASP A 41 5.81 2.90 11.20
C ASP A 41 5.97 1.60 12.00
N PHE A 42 5.30 0.56 11.54
CA PHE A 42 5.39 -0.78 12.14
C PHE A 42 6.66 -1.54 11.71
N GLY A 43 7.44 -0.96 10.79
CA GLY A 43 8.65 -1.57 10.24
C GLY A 43 8.36 -2.89 9.54
N VAL A 44 9.10 -3.93 9.94
CA VAL A 44 8.90 -5.30 9.45
C VAL A 44 8.00 -6.03 10.42
N VAL A 45 6.78 -6.29 10.00
CA VAL A 45 5.81 -7.04 10.80
C VAL A 45 6.19 -8.52 10.77
N ASP A 46 6.01 -9.24 11.87
CA ASP A 46 6.32 -10.68 11.96
C ASP A 46 5.18 -11.56 12.45
N ASN A 47 3.96 -11.04 12.32
CA ASN A 47 2.74 -11.73 12.67
C ASN A 47 1.61 -11.33 11.70
N THR A 48 0.92 -12.31 11.10
CA THR A 48 -0.21 -12.05 10.20
C THR A 48 -1.40 -11.41 10.91
N ASN A 49 -1.57 -11.65 12.22
CA ASN A 49 -2.61 -10.99 13.01
C ASN A 49 -2.35 -9.49 13.17
N ALA A 50 -1.09 -9.07 13.18
CA ALA A 50 -0.75 -7.64 13.28
C ALA A 50 -1.20 -6.89 12.03
N VAL A 51 -1.16 -7.50 10.84
CA VAL A 51 -1.72 -6.89 9.61
C VAL A 51 -3.22 -6.64 9.76
N ASN A 52 -3.99 -7.62 10.29
CA ASN A 52 -5.42 -7.41 10.55
C ASN A 52 -5.67 -6.33 11.62
N GLN A 53 -4.80 -6.18 12.61
CA GLN A 53 -4.91 -5.12 13.62
C GLN A 53 -4.66 -3.74 13.00
N ILE A 54 -3.60 -3.61 12.19
CA ILE A 54 -3.31 -2.39 11.44
C ILE A 54 -4.54 -2.02 10.59
N LEU A 55 -5.08 -2.97 9.83
CA LEU A 55 -6.23 -2.73 8.96
C LEU A 55 -7.58 -2.47 9.67
N ARG A 56 -7.61 -2.60 11.00
CA ARG A 56 -8.76 -2.25 11.85
C ARG A 56 -8.59 -0.92 12.56
N ASN A 57 -7.35 -0.50 12.79
CA ASN A 57 -7.02 0.64 13.63
C ASN A 57 -6.74 1.89 12.80
N TYR A 58 -6.23 1.73 11.57
CA TYR A 58 -5.81 2.84 10.72
C TYR A 58 -6.70 2.95 9.49
N GLU A 59 -7.04 4.19 9.15
CA GLU A 59 -7.88 4.48 8.00
C GLU A 59 -7.11 4.32 6.69
N ALA A 60 -5.84 4.71 6.67
CA ALA A 60 -5.06 4.69 5.46
C ALA A 60 -3.69 4.06 5.69
N VAL A 61 -3.43 3.02 4.92
CA VAL A 61 -2.34 2.09 5.14
C VAL A 61 -1.52 1.97 3.87
N PHE A 62 -0.19 2.05 4.01
CA PHE A 62 0.76 1.76 2.95
C PHE A 62 1.56 0.50 3.29
N TYR A 63 1.64 -0.42 2.34
CA TYR A 63 2.56 -1.54 2.41
C TYR A 63 3.51 -1.53 1.20
N SER A 64 4.80 -1.73 1.47
CA SER A 64 5.82 -1.95 0.43
C SER A 64 6.55 -3.27 0.64
N GLY A 65 6.60 -4.11 -0.38
CA GLY A 65 7.22 -5.43 -0.27
C GLY A 65 6.98 -6.34 -1.47
N HIS A 66 7.10 -7.63 -1.22
CA HIS A 66 6.93 -8.67 -2.24
C HIS A 66 5.51 -9.24 -2.20
N GLY A 67 4.99 -9.57 -3.37
CA GLY A 67 3.78 -10.36 -3.56
C GLY A 67 4.14 -11.73 -4.09
N ASN A 68 3.31 -12.74 -3.85
CA ASN A 68 3.63 -14.09 -4.31
C ASN A 68 3.43 -14.23 -5.83
N LYS A 69 4.48 -14.72 -6.50
CA LYS A 69 4.47 -15.10 -7.92
C LYS A 69 3.95 -16.54 -8.08
N GLU A 70 3.65 -16.96 -9.30
CA GLU A 70 3.35 -18.38 -9.58
C GLU A 70 4.50 -19.28 -9.09
N GLY A 71 4.17 -20.38 -8.38
CA GLY A 71 5.13 -21.42 -8.01
C GLY A 71 5.46 -21.55 -6.51
N GLY A 72 4.92 -20.71 -5.63
CA GLY A 72 5.17 -20.78 -4.18
C GLY A 72 3.94 -21.18 -3.37
N GLY A 73 3.51 -22.46 -3.39
CA GLY A 73 2.48 -23.05 -2.50
C GLY A 73 1.06 -22.43 -2.51
N TYR A 74 0.91 -21.21 -3.04
CA TYR A 74 -0.27 -20.36 -3.10
C TYR A 74 -0.40 -19.81 -4.53
N GLY A 75 -1.62 -19.48 -4.94
CA GLY A 75 -1.87 -18.88 -6.25
C GLY A 75 -1.29 -17.47 -6.35
N LYS A 76 -0.91 -17.06 -7.55
CA LYS A 76 -0.34 -15.74 -7.83
C LYS A 76 -1.18 -14.59 -7.27
N GLY A 77 -0.55 -13.64 -6.58
CA GLY A 77 -1.19 -12.44 -6.02
C GLY A 77 -2.19 -12.69 -4.89
N GLU A 78 -2.14 -13.87 -4.29
CA GLU A 78 -2.95 -14.23 -3.11
C GLU A 78 -2.35 -13.71 -1.81
N CYS A 79 -1.06 -13.35 -1.79
CA CYS A 79 -0.32 -13.04 -0.59
C CYS A 79 0.69 -11.90 -0.77
N ILE A 80 1.01 -11.25 0.36
CA ILE A 80 2.15 -10.34 0.54
C ILE A 80 3.11 -10.89 1.59
N VAL A 81 4.40 -10.59 1.44
CA VAL A 81 5.43 -10.93 2.43
C VAL A 81 5.36 -9.97 3.61
N VAL A 82 5.11 -10.49 4.80
CA VAL A 82 5.08 -9.69 6.02
C VAL A 82 6.44 -9.73 6.70
N LYS A 83 7.02 -10.93 6.87
CA LYS A 83 8.39 -11.12 7.35
C LYS A 83 9.21 -11.91 6.34
N GLY A 84 10.37 -11.39 5.99
CA GLY A 84 11.42 -12.12 5.28
C GLY A 84 11.90 -11.45 4.00
N THR A 85 13.18 -11.69 3.67
CA THR A 85 13.78 -11.74 2.32
C THR A 85 15.14 -12.45 2.41
N GLY A 86 15.55 -13.17 1.35
CA GLY A 86 16.68 -14.12 1.33
C GLY A 86 16.21 -15.54 0.96
N LYS A 87 16.94 -16.62 1.29
CA LYS A 87 16.53 -18.03 0.96
C LYS A 87 15.47 -18.63 1.92
N HIS A 88 14.54 -17.78 2.35
CA HIS A 88 13.27 -17.98 3.08
C HIS A 88 13.31 -18.55 4.51
N PRO A 89 12.74 -17.81 5.48
CA PRO A 89 11.51 -18.30 6.09
C PRO A 89 10.46 -17.20 6.05
N GLU A 90 9.76 -17.13 4.91
CA GLU A 90 8.78 -16.10 4.66
C GLU A 90 7.52 -16.32 5.50
N LEU A 91 7.14 -15.29 6.25
CA LEU A 91 5.80 -15.17 6.77
C LEU A 91 4.96 -14.41 5.73
N TRP A 92 3.90 -15.05 5.27
CA TRP A 92 2.99 -14.52 4.27
C TRP A 92 1.66 -14.10 4.89
N TYR A 93 1.16 -12.92 4.53
CA TYR A 93 -0.23 -12.55 4.74
C TYR A 93 -1.02 -12.76 3.45
N CYS A 94 -1.92 -13.73 3.47
CA CYS A 94 -2.67 -14.20 2.33
C CYS A 94 -4.15 -13.87 2.47
N TYR A 95 -4.92 -13.98 1.40
CA TYR A 95 -6.35 -13.66 1.40
C TYR A 95 -7.16 -14.40 2.50
N HIS A 96 -6.75 -15.63 2.84
CA HIS A 96 -7.42 -16.43 3.87
C HIS A 96 -7.08 -15.98 5.30
N HIS A 97 -5.99 -15.21 5.48
CA HIS A 97 -5.65 -14.56 6.75
C HIS A 97 -6.48 -13.31 7.02
N ALA A 98 -6.99 -12.64 5.98
CA ALA A 98 -7.81 -11.45 6.17
C ALA A 98 -9.09 -11.76 6.96
N VAL A 99 -9.51 -10.89 7.86
CA VAL A 99 -10.72 -11.07 8.69
C VAL A 99 -11.80 -10.06 8.30
N TYR A 100 -13.06 -10.36 8.60
CA TYR A 100 -14.14 -9.37 8.45
C TYR A 100 -14.01 -8.22 9.46
N GLY A 101 -14.65 -7.10 9.12
CA GLY A 101 -14.73 -5.92 9.97
C GLY A 101 -13.46 -5.06 9.94
N LEU A 102 -12.72 -5.10 8.83
CA LEU A 102 -11.66 -4.13 8.56
C LEU A 102 -12.28 -2.74 8.42
N ARG A 103 -11.54 -1.70 8.81
CA ARG A 103 -12.02 -0.30 8.85
C ARG A 103 -11.19 0.65 8.01
N THR A 104 -10.02 0.20 7.54
CA THR A 104 -9.20 0.94 6.59
C THR A 104 -10.02 1.37 5.38
N ARG A 105 -10.07 2.66 5.10
CA ARG A 105 -10.68 3.18 3.88
C ARG A 105 -9.73 3.03 2.70
N LEU A 106 -8.44 3.35 2.86
CA LEU A 106 -7.45 3.23 1.78
C LEU A 106 -6.32 2.28 2.16
N PHE A 107 -6.16 1.18 1.43
CA PHE A 107 -4.97 0.34 1.54
C PHE A 107 -4.21 0.30 0.22
N VAL A 108 -3.03 0.88 0.21
CA VAL A 108 -2.10 0.82 -0.93
C VAL A 108 -1.10 -0.31 -0.71
N ILE A 109 -1.09 -1.26 -1.65
CA ILE A 109 -0.25 -2.46 -1.62
C ILE A 109 0.74 -2.39 -2.77
N GLN A 110 1.94 -1.86 -2.49
CA GLN A 110 3.05 -1.84 -3.43
C GLN A 110 3.74 -3.21 -3.42
N ALA A 111 3.17 -4.16 -4.16
CA ALA A 111 3.73 -5.49 -4.36
C ALA A 111 3.23 -6.12 -5.67
N CYS A 112 4.08 -6.94 -6.30
CA CYS A 112 3.73 -7.66 -7.52
C CYS A 112 2.42 -8.43 -7.37
N TYR A 113 1.50 -8.24 -8.32
CA TYR A 113 0.24 -8.97 -8.45
C TYR A 113 -0.75 -8.84 -7.28
N ALA A 114 -0.49 -7.96 -6.31
CA ALA A 114 -1.34 -7.80 -5.11
C ALA A 114 -2.81 -7.48 -5.43
N ALA A 115 -3.05 -6.86 -6.58
CA ALA A 115 -4.38 -6.51 -7.07
C ALA A 115 -4.69 -7.15 -8.43
N ASN A 116 -4.21 -8.36 -8.71
CA ASN A 116 -4.49 -9.01 -10.00
C ASN A 116 -5.98 -9.37 -10.23
N GLU A 117 -6.30 -9.85 -11.44
CA GLU A 117 -7.67 -10.17 -11.90
C GLU A 117 -8.36 -11.31 -11.17
N ASN A 118 -7.62 -12.13 -10.41
CA ASN A 118 -8.19 -13.23 -9.66
C ASN A 118 -9.18 -12.69 -8.61
N PRO A 119 -10.44 -13.16 -8.57
CA PRO A 119 -11.39 -12.80 -7.51
C PRO A 119 -10.90 -13.17 -6.09
N ASN A 120 -9.93 -14.08 -5.98
CA ASN A 120 -9.26 -14.47 -4.74
C ASN A 120 -7.89 -13.79 -4.54
N SER A 121 -7.54 -12.78 -5.35
CA SER A 121 -6.38 -11.94 -5.08
C SER A 121 -6.56 -11.21 -3.74
N LEU A 122 -5.43 -10.86 -3.12
CA LEU A 122 -5.43 -10.24 -1.80
C LEU A 122 -6.30 -8.97 -1.79
N ALA A 123 -6.16 -8.09 -2.77
CA ALA A 123 -6.95 -6.87 -2.88
C ALA A 123 -8.45 -7.14 -2.97
N ASN A 124 -8.88 -8.07 -3.83
CA ASN A 124 -10.29 -8.45 -3.96
C ASN A 124 -10.89 -8.97 -2.66
N VAL A 125 -10.12 -9.73 -1.88
CA VAL A 125 -10.60 -10.28 -0.61
C VAL A 125 -10.63 -9.23 0.50
N LEU A 126 -9.63 -8.35 0.55
CA LEU A 126 -9.58 -7.22 1.49
C LEU A 126 -10.77 -6.28 1.30
N ALA A 127 -11.09 -5.94 0.05
CA ALA A 127 -12.26 -5.11 -0.27
C ALA A 127 -13.57 -5.77 0.20
N ARG A 128 -13.75 -7.07 -0.03
CA ARG A 128 -14.91 -7.83 0.47
C ARG A 128 -14.98 -7.93 1.99
N LYS A 129 -13.87 -7.76 2.69
CA LYS A 129 -13.75 -7.90 4.15
C LYS A 129 -13.80 -6.58 4.92
N GLY A 130 -13.90 -5.46 4.21
CA GLY A 130 -14.21 -4.15 4.80
C GLY A 130 -13.28 -3.02 4.39
N VAL A 131 -12.24 -3.27 3.59
CA VAL A 131 -11.42 -2.17 3.06
C VAL A 131 -12.19 -1.44 1.96
N GLU A 132 -12.35 -0.12 2.05
CA GLU A 132 -13.18 0.63 1.08
C GLU A 132 -12.53 0.69 -0.32
N CYS A 133 -11.23 0.98 -0.36
CA CYS A 133 -10.41 1.05 -1.56
C CYS A 133 -9.08 0.32 -1.32
N VAL A 134 -8.75 -0.59 -2.23
CA VAL A 134 -7.43 -1.20 -2.31
C VAL A 134 -6.77 -0.81 -3.62
N ILE A 135 -5.56 -0.28 -3.56
CA ILE A 135 -4.74 0.05 -4.73
C ILE A 135 -3.55 -0.92 -4.74
N GLY A 136 -3.21 -1.46 -5.91
CA GLY A 136 -2.03 -2.29 -6.06
C GLY A 136 -1.72 -2.61 -7.52
N ALA A 137 -0.71 -3.44 -7.73
CA ALA A 137 -0.32 -3.86 -9.06
C ALA A 137 -1.13 -5.07 -9.54
N SER A 138 -1.66 -5.00 -10.76
CA SER A 138 -2.22 -6.14 -11.47
C SER A 138 -1.13 -7.09 -11.98
N GLY A 139 0.09 -6.56 -12.17
CA GLY A 139 1.24 -7.18 -12.79
C GLY A 139 2.51 -7.22 -11.91
N SER A 140 3.65 -7.46 -12.55
CA SER A 140 4.96 -7.26 -11.90
C SER A 140 5.26 -5.77 -11.84
N ILE A 141 5.79 -5.31 -10.71
CA ILE A 141 6.38 -3.99 -10.54
C ILE A 141 7.88 -4.15 -10.27
N HIS A 142 8.65 -3.13 -10.61
CA HIS A 142 10.09 -3.17 -10.49
C HIS A 142 10.62 -1.91 -9.82
N ASP A 143 11.44 -2.11 -8.81
CA ASP A 143 12.13 -1.02 -8.13
C ASP A 143 13.57 -0.94 -8.62
N TYR A 144 13.85 0.01 -9.52
CA TYR A 144 15.12 0.14 -10.23
C TYR A 144 15.96 1.32 -9.72
N ASP A 145 16.11 1.44 -8.39
CA ASP A 145 16.85 2.55 -7.76
C ASP A 145 18.33 2.63 -8.22
N ALA A 146 18.90 1.49 -8.61
CA ALA A 146 20.27 1.38 -9.11
C ALA A 146 20.57 2.22 -10.38
N PHE A 147 19.55 2.77 -11.05
CA PHE A 147 19.71 3.56 -12.28
C PHE A 147 19.35 5.04 -12.12
N GLY A 148 19.02 5.51 -10.91
CA GLY A 148 18.64 6.90 -10.67
C GLY A 148 17.35 7.32 -11.41
N LEU A 149 16.49 6.35 -11.72
CA LEU A 149 15.19 6.57 -12.38
C LEU A 149 14.08 6.73 -11.33
N PRO A 150 12.95 7.36 -11.67
CA PRO A 150 11.79 7.45 -10.78
C PRO A 150 11.36 6.05 -10.31
N THR A 151 11.58 5.78 -9.03
CA THR A 151 11.36 4.47 -8.41
C THR A 151 9.96 4.36 -7.83
N CYS A 152 9.66 3.22 -7.21
CA CYS A 152 8.50 3.08 -6.35
C CYS A 152 8.44 4.13 -5.24
N ARG A 153 9.59 4.68 -4.84
CA ARG A 153 9.67 5.78 -3.88
C ARG A 153 9.01 7.04 -4.43
N THR A 154 9.29 7.40 -5.69
CA THR A 154 8.65 8.55 -6.35
C THR A 154 7.15 8.34 -6.48
N TRP A 155 6.72 7.12 -6.80
CA TRP A 155 5.29 6.79 -6.83
C TRP A 155 4.65 7.04 -5.46
N ALA A 156 5.26 6.53 -4.39
CA ALA A 156 4.74 6.66 -3.03
C ALA A 156 4.69 8.12 -2.56
N ASP A 157 5.76 8.88 -2.79
CA ASP A 157 5.86 10.31 -2.47
C ASP A 157 4.73 11.10 -3.14
N VAL A 158 4.64 11.02 -4.48
CA VAL A 158 3.63 11.74 -5.28
C VAL A 158 2.21 11.32 -4.89
N PHE A 159 1.95 10.02 -4.75
CA PHE A 159 0.62 9.53 -4.38
C PHE A 159 0.18 10.10 -3.02
N TRP A 160 1.01 9.95 -2.00
CA TRP A 160 0.65 10.38 -0.64
C TRP A 160 0.62 11.89 -0.52
N ASP A 161 1.48 12.63 -1.23
CA ASP A 161 1.40 14.10 -1.32
C ASP A 161 0.04 14.57 -1.85
N HIS A 162 -0.45 13.95 -2.93
CA HIS A 162 -1.72 14.31 -3.55
C HIS A 162 -2.94 13.90 -2.72
N VAL A 163 -2.94 12.69 -2.15
CA VAL A 163 -4.06 12.23 -1.32
C VAL A 163 -4.15 13.03 -0.02
N THR A 164 -3.01 13.38 0.58
CA THR A 164 -2.98 14.16 1.83
C THR A 164 -3.19 15.65 1.55
N GLY A 165 -2.84 16.14 0.35
CA GLY A 165 -2.93 17.54 -0.04
C GLY A 165 -1.86 18.41 0.62
N ASN A 166 -0.61 17.93 0.68
CA ASN A 166 0.46 18.63 1.41
C ASN A 166 1.09 19.77 0.59
N SER A 167 2.12 20.41 1.14
CA SER A 167 2.78 21.56 0.49
C SER A 167 3.35 21.24 -0.88
N ASP A 168 3.80 20.00 -1.10
CA ASP A 168 4.41 19.55 -2.35
C ASP A 168 3.34 19.35 -3.43
N ALA A 169 2.13 18.97 -3.02
CA ALA A 169 0.92 19.02 -3.84
C ALA A 169 0.29 20.43 -3.94
N ASN A 170 0.98 21.50 -3.53
CA ASN A 170 0.44 22.87 -3.45
C ASN A 170 -0.91 22.95 -2.71
N TYR A 171 -1.09 22.10 -1.70
CA TYR A 171 -2.33 21.97 -0.93
C TYR A 171 -3.57 21.54 -1.74
N GLN A 172 -3.39 21.01 -2.96
CA GLN A 172 -4.48 20.47 -3.77
C GLN A 172 -4.69 19.00 -3.42
N LYS A 173 -5.71 18.74 -2.61
CA LYS A 173 -6.13 17.37 -2.27
C LYS A 173 -6.80 16.71 -3.48
N ARG A 174 -6.37 15.50 -3.81
CA ARG A 174 -6.94 14.63 -4.85
C ARG A 174 -7.70 13.47 -4.22
N THR A 175 -8.62 12.88 -4.97
CA THR A 175 -9.14 11.56 -4.60
C THR A 175 -8.05 10.49 -4.74
N ALA A 176 -8.19 9.35 -4.08
CA ALA A 176 -7.23 8.25 -4.19
C ALA A 176 -7.05 7.78 -5.66
N HIS A 177 -8.13 7.78 -6.44
CA HIS A 177 -8.10 7.48 -7.88
C HIS A 177 -7.24 8.47 -8.68
N GLU A 178 -7.50 9.77 -8.52
CA GLU A 178 -6.76 10.82 -9.24
C GLU A 178 -5.28 10.83 -8.85
N ALA A 179 -4.98 10.72 -7.55
CA ALA A 179 -3.61 10.65 -7.05
C ALA A 179 -2.85 9.44 -7.63
N ARG A 180 -3.50 8.29 -7.78
CA ARG A 180 -2.90 7.10 -8.41
C ARG A 180 -2.57 7.34 -9.89
N ILE A 181 -3.48 7.96 -10.64
CA ILE A 181 -3.23 8.30 -12.06
C ILE A 181 -2.02 9.23 -12.19
N GLU A 182 -1.96 10.26 -11.35
CA GLU A 182 -0.86 11.23 -11.35
C GLU A 182 0.47 10.55 -10.93
N ALA A 183 0.46 9.70 -9.90
CA ALA A 183 1.63 8.95 -9.43
C ALA A 183 2.17 7.96 -10.48
N ASN A 184 1.30 7.21 -11.17
CA ASN A 184 1.73 6.33 -12.28
C ASN A 184 2.39 7.13 -13.41
N SER A 185 1.91 8.36 -13.67
CA SER A 185 2.52 9.23 -14.69
C SER A 185 3.91 9.72 -14.29
N ALA A 186 4.20 9.77 -12.98
CA ALA A 186 5.48 10.18 -12.42
C ALA A 186 6.50 9.03 -12.27
N ALA A 187 6.07 7.76 -12.26
CA ALA A 187 6.93 6.61 -11.96
C ALA A 187 6.70 5.40 -12.89
N TRP A 188 7.42 5.37 -14.02
CA TRP A 188 7.21 4.39 -15.11
C TRP A 188 7.50 2.91 -14.78
N PHE A 189 8.09 2.59 -13.63
CA PHE A 189 8.42 1.19 -13.25
C PHE A 189 7.67 0.68 -12.01
N CYS A 190 6.86 1.53 -11.39
CA CYS A 190 6.07 1.19 -10.21
C CYS A 190 4.58 1.49 -10.39
N ASP A 191 4.04 1.13 -11.55
CA ASP A 191 2.63 1.32 -11.83
C ASP A 191 1.76 0.45 -10.91
N LEU A 192 1.12 1.08 -9.93
CA LEU A 192 -0.01 0.50 -9.21
C LEU A 192 -1.26 0.80 -10.03
N ASP A 193 -1.49 -0.03 -11.04
CA ASP A 193 -2.46 0.19 -12.12
C ASP A 193 -3.89 -0.20 -11.76
N ARG A 194 -4.10 -0.83 -10.61
CA ARG A 194 -5.40 -1.40 -10.26
C ARG A 194 -5.96 -0.91 -8.93
N GLU A 195 -7.25 -0.62 -9.00
CA GLU A 195 -8.13 -0.27 -7.90
C GLU A 195 -9.17 -1.37 -7.69
N VAL A 196 -9.48 -1.65 -6.43
CA VAL A 196 -10.57 -2.54 -6.03
C VAL A 196 -11.39 -1.84 -4.95
N GLY A 197 -12.71 -1.75 -5.14
CA GLY A 197 -13.60 -1.02 -4.24
C GLY A 197 -13.86 0.41 -4.74
N ASN A 198 -14.15 1.33 -3.82
CA ASN A 198 -14.46 2.73 -4.13
C ASN A 198 -13.23 3.63 -3.90
N CYS A 199 -12.42 3.83 -4.95
CA CYS A 199 -11.23 4.69 -4.87
C CYS A 199 -11.48 6.15 -5.26
N ASN A 200 -12.70 6.50 -5.69
CA ASN A 200 -13.08 7.89 -5.96
C ASN A 200 -13.52 8.58 -4.65
N MET A 201 -12.61 8.67 -3.69
CA MET A 201 -12.85 9.21 -2.36
C MET A 201 -11.67 10.06 -1.89
N TYR A 202 -11.94 11.01 -1.00
CA TYR A 202 -10.92 11.74 -0.26
C TYR A 202 -10.58 10.97 1.02
N ILE A 203 -9.28 10.91 1.34
CA ILE A 203 -8.75 10.49 2.64
C ILE A 203 -8.35 11.75 3.40
#